data_AF-A0A7J6WL36-F1
#
_entry.id   AF-A0A7J6WL36-F1
#
_cell.length_a   1.000
_cell.length_b   1.000
_cell.length_c   1.000
_cell.angle_alpha   90.00
_cell.angle_beta   90.00
_cell.angle_gamma   90.00
#
_symmetry.space_group_name_H-M   'P 1'
#
loop_
_entity.id
_entity.type
_entity.pdbx_description
1 polymer ?
#
loop_
_entity_poly.entity_id
_entity_poly.type
_entity_poly.pdbx_seq_one_letter_code
_entity_poly.pdbx_strand_id
1 'polypeptide(L)' 'AAKSLEQKLKSSGVPHEVHIYPGSGHAFMNTSPDGIKRRKGMGLDDENEDAVELAWSRFSSWMSQYLYP' A
#
# COMPACT_ATOMS: atom_id res chain seq x y z
N ALA A 1 3.23 -1.72 13.33
CA ALA A 1 1.98 -0.98 13.06
C ALA A 1 0.94 -1.84 12.34
N ALA A 2 1.18 -2.29 11.10
CA ALA A 2 0.20 -3.04 10.29
C ALA A 2 -0.43 -4.27 10.99
N LYS A 3 0.38 -5.14 11.63
CA LYS A 3 -0.11 -6.34 12.32
C LYS A 3 -1.09 -6.04 13.47
N SER A 4 -0.87 -4.93 14.19
CA SER A 4 -1.77 -4.53 15.28
C SER A 4 -3.10 -4.00 14.74
N LEU A 5 -3.08 -3.29 13.61
CA LEU A 5 -4.29 -2.86 12.91
C LEU A 5 -5.07 -4.07 12.38
N GLU A 6 -4.39 -5.03 11.77
CA GLU A 6 -5.01 -6.26 11.26
C GLU A 6 -5.74 -7.02 12.37
N GLN A 7 -5.14 -7.18 13.54
CA GLN A 7 -5.80 -7.84 14.68
C GLN A 7 -7.07 -7.10 15.12
N LYS A 8 -7.05 -5.76 15.15
CA LYS A 8 -8.23 -4.96 15.49
C LYS A 8 -9.33 -5.09 14.44
N LEU A 9 -8.99 -5.08 13.16
CA LEU A 9 -9.96 -5.28 12.07
C LEU A 9 -10.56 -6.69 12.09
N LYS A 10 -9.77 -7.73 12.40
CA LYS A 10 -10.29 -9.09 12.61
C LYS A 10 -11.32 -9.15 13.74
N SER A 11 -11.10 -8.40 14.81
CA SER A 11 -12.04 -8.36 15.93
C SER A 11 -13.32 -7.55 15.67
N SER A 12 -13.36 -6.69 14.65
CA SER A 12 -14.53 -5.83 14.39
C SER A 12 -15.64 -6.52 13.59
N GLY A 13 -15.37 -7.69 12.99
CA GLY A 13 -16.35 -8.41 12.17
C GLY A 13 -16.71 -7.73 10.85
N VAL A 14 -16.03 -6.63 10.49
CA VAL A 14 -16.24 -5.90 9.24
C VAL A 14 -15.35 -6.52 8.14
N PRO A 15 -15.85 -6.69 6.90
CA PRO A 15 -15.00 -7.07 5.77
C PRO A 15 -13.81 -6.11 5.64
N HIS A 16 -12.60 -6.64 5.62
CA HIS A 16 -11.38 -5.85 5.55
C HIS A 16 -10.27 -6.62 4.85
N GLU A 17 -9.33 -5.88 4.29
CA GLU A 17 -8.10 -6.40 3.73
C GLU A 17 -6.90 -5.67 4.31
N VAL A 18 -5.84 -6.41 4.64
CA VAL A 18 -4.55 -5.84 5.05
C VAL A 18 -3.46 -6.46 4.20
N HIS A 19 -2.82 -5.62 3.40
CA HIS A 19 -1.74 -6.01 2.49
C HIS A 19 -0.41 -5.48 3.01
N ILE A 20 0.59 -6.36 3.17
CA ILE A 20 1.94 -6.00 3.64
C ILE A 20 2.90 -6.22 2.48
N TYR A 21 3.68 -5.20 2.14
CA TYR A 21 4.66 -5.21 1.06
C TYR A 21 6.07 -5.21 1.66
N PRO A 22 6.79 -6.36 1.68
CA PRO A 22 8.14 -6.43 2.21
C PRO A 22 9.11 -5.54 1.42
N GLY A 23 9.97 -4.81 2.12
CA GLY A 23 10.95 -3.91 1.50
C GLY A 23 10.37 -2.58 1.01
N SER A 24 9.05 -2.41 0.95
CA SER A 24 8.41 -1.15 0.58
C SER A 24 8.30 -0.21 1.78
N GLY A 25 8.80 1.03 1.62
CA GLY A 25 8.80 2.07 2.63
C GLY A 25 7.63 3.03 2.53
N HIS A 26 7.74 4.17 3.23
CA HIS A 26 6.70 5.19 3.21
C HIS A 26 6.57 5.83 1.82
N ALA A 27 5.33 5.97 1.35
CA ALA A 27 5.00 6.54 0.04
C ALA A 27 5.64 5.80 -1.17
N PHE A 28 5.84 4.48 -1.07
CA PHE A 28 6.39 3.65 -2.15
C PHE A 28 5.56 3.70 -3.44
N MET A 29 4.23 3.87 -3.34
CA MET A 29 3.33 4.00 -4.51
C MET A 29 3.51 5.30 -5.31
N ASN A 30 4.25 6.28 -4.80
CA ASN A 30 4.54 7.51 -5.53
C ASN A 30 5.74 7.31 -6.47
N THR A 31 5.47 6.94 -7.72
CA THR A 31 6.51 6.70 -8.74
C THR A 31 6.93 7.95 -9.51
N SER A 32 6.49 9.15 -9.10
CA SER A 32 6.98 10.38 -9.72
C SER A 32 8.49 10.55 -9.50
N PRO A 33 9.22 11.15 -10.44
CA PRO A 33 10.67 11.35 -10.31
C PRO A 33 11.07 12.07 -9.02
N ASP A 34 10.32 13.11 -8.63
CA ASP A 34 10.55 13.85 -7.39
C ASP A 34 10.23 13.01 -6.14
N GLY A 35 9.19 12.19 -6.21
CA GLY A 35 8.82 11.25 -5.15
C GLY A 35 9.94 10.24 -4.87
N ILE A 36 10.45 9.61 -5.93
CA ILE A 36 11.59 8.67 -5.87
C ILE A 36 12.83 9.37 -5.32
N LYS A 37 13.18 10.55 -5.86
CA LYS A 37 14.35 11.32 -5.42
C LYS A 37 14.28 11.66 -3.93
N ARG A 38 13.10 12.06 -3.44
CA ARG A 38 12.91 12.40 -2.03
C ARG A 38 13.06 11.18 -1.12
N ARG A 39 12.48 10.02 -1.50
CA ARG A 39 12.63 8.78 -0.72
C ARG A 39 14.08 8.32 -0.63
N LYS A 40 14.82 8.35 -1.76
CA LYS A 40 16.26 8.11 -1.79
C LYS A 40 17.03 9.05 -0.87
N GLY A 41 16.69 10.34 -0.88
CA GLY A 41 17.29 11.34 0.03
C GLY A 41 17.02 11.09 1.52
N MET A 42 15.98 10.31 1.85
CA MET A 42 15.66 9.88 3.21
C MET A 42 16.28 8.52 3.57
N GLY A 43 17.06 7.92 2.67
CA GLY A 43 17.64 6.58 2.86
C GLY A 43 16.65 5.44 2.65
N LEU A 44 15.51 5.70 2.00
CA LEU A 44 14.56 4.67 1.59
C LEU A 44 14.92 4.19 0.18
N ASP A 45 15.50 2.99 0.11
CA ASP A 45 15.78 2.28 -1.15
C ASP A 45 14.70 1.21 -1.36
N ASP A 46 13.49 1.69 -1.69
CA ASP A 46 12.25 0.92 -1.67
C ASP A 46 11.56 0.83 -3.04
N GLU A 47 12.31 1.12 -4.12
CA GLU A 47 11.82 1.01 -5.49
C GLU A 47 11.50 -0.45 -5.83
N ASN A 48 10.22 -0.72 -6.00
CA ASN A 48 9.71 -2.04 -6.38
C ASN A 48 8.45 -1.83 -7.23
N GLU A 49 8.61 -1.90 -8.55
CA GLU A 49 7.53 -1.66 -9.50
C GLU A 49 6.39 -2.67 -9.35
N ASP A 50 6.71 -3.96 -9.20
CA ASP A 50 5.73 -5.03 -9.00
C ASP A 50 4.85 -4.78 -7.76
N ALA A 51 5.46 -4.31 -6.66
CA ALA A 51 4.72 -3.98 -5.43
C ALA A 51 3.78 -2.78 -5.64
N VAL A 52 4.20 -1.79 -6.42
CA VAL A 52 3.39 -0.62 -6.76
C VAL A 52 2.21 -1.01 -7.64
N GLU A 53 2.44 -1.78 -8.70
CA GLU A 53 1.38 -2.26 -9.60
C GLU A 53 0.37 -3.11 -8.85
N LEU A 54 0.84 -4.04 -8.01
CA LEU A 54 -0.03 -4.89 -7.19
C LEU A 54 -0.87 -4.05 -6.20
N ALA A 55 -0.29 -3.02 -5.59
CA ALA A 55 -1.02 -2.13 -4.69
C ALA A 55 -2.11 -1.32 -5.41
N TRP A 56 -1.80 -0.79 -6.61
CA TRP A 56 -2.79 -0.09 -7.43
C TRP A 56 -3.91 -0.99 -7.94
N SER A 57 -3.59 -2.22 -8.33
CA SER A 57 -4.57 -3.23 -8.74
C SER A 57 -5.56 -3.53 -7.61
N ARG A 58 -5.07 -3.79 -6.40
CA ARG A 58 -5.90 -4.04 -5.21
C ARG A 58 -6.78 -2.84 -4.85
N PHE A 59 -6.21 -1.63 -4.88
CA PHE A 59 -6.97 -0.41 -4.64
C PHE A 59 -8.11 -0.26 -5.65
N SER A 60 -7.81 -0.46 -6.94
CA SER A 60 -8.81 -0.35 -8.00
C SER A 60 -9.92 -1.38 -7.84
N SER A 61 -9.57 -2.65 -7.58
CA SER A 61 -10.54 -3.72 -7.32
C SER A 61 -11.47 -3.40 -6.15
N TRP A 62 -10.90 -2.91 -5.03
CA TRP A 62 -11.68 -2.54 -3.86
C TRP A 62 -12.64 -1.38 -4.16
N MET A 63 -12.15 -0.32 -4.80
CA MET A 63 -12.98 0.83 -5.15
C MET A 63 -14.08 0.45 -6.13
N SER A 64 -13.79 -0.40 -7.12
CA SER A 64 -14.79 -0.93 -8.04
C SER A 64 -15.88 -1.73 -7.32
N GLN A 65 -15.54 -2.51 -6.30
CA GLN A 65 -16.53 -3.30 -5.55
C GLN A 65 -17.51 -2.43 -4.74
N TYR A 66 -17.03 -1.31 -4.18
CA TYR A 66 -17.80 -0.55 -3.19
C TYR A 66 -18.32 0.80 -3.68
N LEU A 67 -17.77 1.36 -4.76
CA LEU A 67 -18.11 2.70 -5.25
C LEU A 67 -18.57 2.74 -6.71
N TYR A 68 -18.47 1.63 -7.45
CA TYR A 68 -19.03 1.54 -8.78
C TYR A 68 -20.55 1.27 -8.70
N PRO A 69 -21.39 1.96 -9.49
CA PRO A 69 -22.84 1.77 -9.49
C PRO A 69 -23.30 0.39 -9.97
#